data_AF-A0A1E5PRM3-F1
#
_entry.id   AF-A0A1E5PRM3-F1
#
_cell.length_a   1.000
_cell.length_b   1.000
_cell.length_c   1.000
_cell.angle_alpha   90.00
_cell.angle_beta   90.00
_cell.angle_gamma   90.00
#
_symmetry.space_group_name_H-M   'P 1'
#
loop_
_entity.id
_entity.type
_entity.pdbx_description
1 polymer ?
#
loop_
_entity_poly.entity_id
_entity_poly.type
_entity_poly.pdbx_seq_one_letter_code
_entity_poly.pdbx_strand_id
1 'polypeptide(L)'
;MPGGGFVRLPGGSVVVALTLPRPSGEGGNVRVLVHAANRARALTRLRNLGMRAVYLRGNAQPPTPDEVTAVLHHPDGLLWRCAPDVAEELWHPIRALLGT
;
A
#
# COMPACT_ATOMS: atom_id res chain seq x y z
N MET A 1 -19.33 10.34 2.57
CA MET A 1 -18.19 10.73 1.71
C MET A 1 -17.42 9.46 1.40
N PRO A 2 -17.11 9.15 0.12
CA PRO A 2 -16.36 7.94 -0.18
C PRO A 2 -14.98 8.11 0.47
N GLY A 3 -14.71 7.30 1.50
CA GLY A 3 -13.43 7.29 2.19
C GLY A 3 -12.38 6.88 1.18
N GLY A 4 -11.65 7.86 0.62
CA GLY A 4 -10.53 7.56 -0.26
C GLY A 4 -9.59 6.59 0.44
N GLY A 5 -8.87 5.76 -0.30
CA GLY A 5 -7.96 4.70 0.20
C GLY A 5 -6.77 5.21 1.00
N PHE A 6 -6.96 6.07 1.99
CA PHE A 6 -5.93 6.65 2.84
C PHE A 6 -6.55 7.22 4.13
N VAL A 7 -5.72 7.37 5.17
CA VAL A 7 -6.02 8.08 6.41
C VAL A 7 -4.97 9.15 6.66
N ARG A 8 -5.37 10.26 7.28
CA ARG A 8 -4.44 11.31 7.76
C ARG A 8 -4.06 11.03 9.20
N LEU A 9 -2.78 11.15 9.52
CA LEU A 9 -2.26 11.00 10.87
C LEU A 9 -2.19 12.35 11.59
N PRO A 10 -2.17 12.37 12.94
CA PRO A 10 -2.08 13.60 13.71
C PRO A 10 -0.88 14.50 13.35
N GLY A 11 0.22 13.90 12.90
CA GLY A 11 1.42 14.62 12.44
C GLY A 11 1.37 15.15 11.00
N GLY A 12 0.21 15.12 10.33
CA GLY A 12 0.02 15.66 8.98
C GLY A 12 0.45 14.73 7.84
N SER A 13 1.16 13.64 8.13
CA SER A 13 1.44 12.57 7.16
C SER A 13 0.21 11.69 6.91
N VAL A 14 0.29 10.82 5.91
CA VAL A 14 -0.80 9.92 5.52
C VAL A 14 -0.33 8.48 5.42
N VAL A 15 -1.26 7.56 5.66
CA VAL A 15 -1.15 6.15 5.25
C VAL A 15 -2.12 5.92 4.10
N VAL A 16 -1.62 5.45 2.97
CA VAL A 16 -2.40 5.11 1.77
C VAL A 16 -2.46 3.60 1.63
N ALA A 17 -3.65 3.05 1.41
CA ALA A 17 -3.90 1.65 1.09
C ALA A 17 -4.40 1.51 -0.34
N LEU A 18 -3.74 0.64 -1.11
CA LEU A 18 -4.04 0.41 -2.52
C LEU A 18 -4.08 -1.07 -2.83
N THR A 19 -5.15 -1.52 -3.48
CA THR A 19 -5.18 -2.86 -4.10
C THR A 19 -4.72 -2.75 -5.55
N LEU A 20 -3.62 -3.40 -5.89
CA LEU A 20 -2.97 -3.31 -7.21
C LEU A 20 -2.78 -4.71 -7.80
N PRO A 21 -2.78 -4.88 -9.13
CA PRO A 21 -2.32 -6.13 -9.73
C PRO A 21 -0.85 -6.39 -9.36
N ARG A 22 -0.52 -7.65 -9.10
CA ARG A 22 0.85 -8.07 -8.77
C ARG A 22 1.79 -7.73 -9.96
N PRO A 23 2.94 -7.07 -9.73
CA PRO A 23 3.83 -6.62 -10.80
C PRO A 23 4.51 -7.78 -11.55
N SER A 24 4.67 -8.93 -10.91
CA SER A 24 5.36 -10.12 -11.45
C SER A 24 4.57 -10.86 -12.54
N GLY A 25 3.31 -10.49 -12.81
CA GLY A 25 2.46 -11.15 -13.81
C GLY A 25 1.89 -12.51 -13.38
N GLU A 26 2.41 -13.12 -12.31
CA GLU A 26 1.75 -14.21 -11.59
C GLU A 26 0.41 -13.68 -11.07
N GLY A 27 -0.70 -14.15 -11.66
CA GLY A 27 -2.03 -13.60 -11.45
C GLY A 27 -2.38 -13.39 -9.97
N GLY A 28 -3.06 -12.29 -9.67
CA GLY A 28 -3.46 -11.92 -8.32
C GLY A 28 -3.34 -10.42 -8.06
N ASN A 29 -4.01 -9.96 -7.02
CA ASN A 29 -3.86 -8.60 -6.53
C ASN A 29 -2.96 -8.61 -5.29
N VAL A 30 -2.37 -7.45 -5.00
CA VAL A 30 -1.64 -7.19 -3.76
C VAL A 30 -2.23 -5.97 -3.09
N ARG A 31 -2.33 -6.02 -1.77
CA ARG A 31 -2.68 -4.88 -0.94
C ARG A 31 -1.38 -4.21 -0.51
N VAL A 32 -1.21 -2.94 -0.90
CA VAL A 32 0.00 -2.14 -0.66
C VAL A 32 -0.32 -1.01 0.29
N LEU A 33 0.50 -0.86 1.34
CA LEU A 33 0.42 0.21 2.32
C LEU A 33 1.61 1.15 2.18
N VAL A 34 1.35 2.46 2.18
CA VAL A 34 2.36 3.50 2.02
C VAL A 34 2.22 4.56 3.10
N HIS A 35 3.25 4.73 3.93
CA HIS A 35 3.41 5.92 4.76
C HIS A 35 4.16 7.01 3.98
N ALA A 36 3.59 8.20 3.91
CA ALA A 36 4.18 9.34 3.20
C ALA A 36 3.70 10.68 3.75
N ALA A 37 4.41 11.76 3.43
CA ALA A 37 4.02 13.12 3.83
C ALA A 37 2.64 13.55 3.29
N ASN A 38 2.25 13.07 2.11
CA ASN A 38 0.93 13.29 1.53
C ASN A 38 0.61 12.22 0.47
N ARG A 39 -0.64 12.23 -0.03
CA ARG A 39 -1.08 11.23 -1.02
C ARG A 39 -0.25 11.27 -2.30
N ALA A 40 0.05 12.45 -2.83
CA ALA A 40 0.80 12.58 -4.07
C ALA A 40 2.18 11.92 -3.95
N ARG A 41 2.87 12.13 -2.82
CA ARG A 41 4.16 11.49 -2.52
C ARG A 41 4.04 9.97 -2.40
N ALA A 42 2.97 9.45 -1.79
CA ALA A 42 2.73 8.01 -1.77
C ALA A 42 2.62 7.43 -3.19
N LEU A 43 1.81 8.04 -4.06
CA LEU A 43 1.64 7.58 -5.44
C LEU A 43 2.93 7.70 -6.25
N THR A 44 3.72 8.77 -6.05
CA THR A 44 5.04 8.91 -6.67
C THR A 44 5.98 7.79 -6.25
N ARG A 45 6.05 7.44 -4.96
CA ARG A 45 6.89 6.33 -4.48
C ARG A 45 6.53 5.03 -5.18
N LEU A 46 5.25 4.72 -5.33
CA LEU A 46 4.82 3.51 -6.01
C LEU A 46 5.17 3.50 -7.51
N ARG A 47 5.04 4.64 -8.19
CA ARG A 47 5.43 4.74 -9.61
C ARG A 47 6.92 4.55 -9.81
N ASN A 48 7.74 5.10 -8.90
CA ASN A 48 9.19 4.94 -8.96
C ASN A 48 9.61 3.47 -8.78
N LEU A 49 8.77 2.64 -8.16
CA LEU A 49 8.94 1.20 -8.03
C LEU A 49 8.36 0.40 -9.22
N GLY A 50 7.93 1.09 -10.29
CA GLY A 50 7.37 0.44 -11.48
C GLY A 50 5.88 0.09 -11.39
N MET A 51 5.20 0.41 -10.27
CA MET A 51 3.77 0.13 -10.13
C MET A 51 2.93 1.15 -10.92
N ARG A 52 2.56 0.78 -12.15
CA ARG A 52 1.82 1.66 -13.11
C ARG A 52 0.30 1.67 -12.92
N ALA A 53 -0.28 0.62 -12.33
CA ALA A 53 -1.73 0.45 -12.17
C ALA A 53 -2.39 1.34 -11.10
N VAL A 54 -1.60 2.18 -10.43
CA VAL A 54 -2.00 3.00 -9.27
C VAL A 54 -3.20 3.93 -9.54
N TYR A 55 -3.43 4.29 -10.80
CA TYR A 55 -4.52 5.17 -11.21
C TYR A 55 -5.87 4.46 -11.43
N LEU A 56 -5.87 3.13 -11.59
CA LEU A 56 -7.01 2.46 -12.21
C LEU A 56 -8.06 2.01 -11.21
N ARG A 57 -7.72 1.40 -10.07
CA ARG A 57 -8.74 0.87 -9.11
C ARG A 57 -8.32 0.73 -7.64
N GLY A 58 -7.14 1.19 -7.24
CA GLY A 58 -6.61 0.85 -5.91
C GLY A 58 -7.18 1.62 -4.72
N ASN A 59 -7.73 2.83 -4.92
CA ASN A 59 -8.03 3.78 -3.83
C ASN A 59 -9.44 3.65 -3.21
N ALA A 60 -10.06 2.47 -3.28
CA ALA A 60 -11.47 2.31 -2.90
C ALA A 60 -11.70 2.09 -1.40
N GLN A 61 -10.73 1.54 -0.68
CA GLN A 61 -10.88 1.14 0.72
C GLN A 61 -9.80 1.79 1.60
N PRO A 62 -10.19 2.54 2.65
CA PRO A 62 -9.22 3.13 3.57
C PRO A 62 -8.42 2.04 4.31
N PRO A 63 -7.24 2.38 4.84
CA PRO A 63 -6.47 1.46 5.67
C PRO A 63 -7.20 1.16 7.00
N THR A 64 -7.07 -0.07 7.49
CA THR A 64 -7.53 -0.46 8.84
C THR A 64 -6.57 0.05 9.93
N PRO A 65 -6.96 0.10 11.22
CA PRO A 65 -6.05 0.47 12.30
C PRO A 65 -4.82 -0.44 12.43
N ASP A 66 -4.99 -1.74 12.16
CA ASP A 66 -3.88 -2.70 12.11
C ASP A 66 -2.89 -2.36 10.98
N GLU A 67 -3.42 -2.10 9.77
CA GLU A 67 -2.62 -1.70 8.62
C GLU A 67 -1.83 -0.42 8.87
N VAL A 68 -2.46 0.57 9.51
CA VAL A 68 -1.79 1.81 9.92
C VAL A 68 -0.67 1.52 10.91
N THR A 69 -0.92 0.65 11.89
CA THR A 69 0.09 0.27 12.88
C THR A 69 1.26 -0.45 12.22
N ALA A 70 1.00 -1.44 11.36
CA ALA A 70 2.02 -2.21 10.66
C ALA A 70 2.97 -1.33 9.83
N VAL A 71 2.42 -0.43 9.01
CA VAL A 71 3.25 0.40 8.12
C VAL A 71 4.07 1.45 8.88
N LEU A 72 3.57 1.95 10.01
CA LEU A 72 4.28 2.94 10.83
C LEU A 72 5.48 2.35 11.58
N HIS A 73 5.49 1.05 11.84
CA HIS A 73 6.60 0.36 12.49
C HIS A 73 7.62 -0.18 11.49
N HIS A 74 7.36 -0.08 10.18
CA HIS A 74 8.28 -0.55 9.16
C HIS A 74 9.26 0.56 8.74
N PRO A 75 10.58 0.31 8.69
CA PRO A 75 11.58 1.34 8.40
C PRO A 75 11.38 2.03 7.05
N ASP A 76 10.96 1.26 6.03
CA ASP A 76 10.72 1.82 4.69
C ASP A 76 9.36 2.53 4.58
N GLY A 77 8.48 2.41 5.58
CA GLY A 77 7.11 2.91 5.52
C GLY A 77 6.33 2.39 4.31
N LEU A 78 6.62 1.16 3.89
CA LEU A 78 6.08 0.58 2.66
C LEU A 78 5.99 -0.95 2.76
N LEU A 79 4.77 -1.46 2.74
CA LEU A 79 4.45 -2.88 2.95
C LEU A 79 3.48 -3.40 1.89
N TRP A 80 3.46 -4.71 1.70
CA TRP A 80 2.48 -5.40 0.87
C TRP A 80 2.10 -6.77 1.41
N ARG A 81 0.96 -7.29 0.96
CA ARG A 81 0.52 -8.71 1.07
C ARG A 81 -0.37 -9.08 -0.12
N CYS A 82 -0.65 -10.35 -0.37
CA CYS A 82 -1.59 -10.75 -1.42
C CYS A 82 -3.03 -10.36 -1.07
N ALA A 83 -3.85 -10.19 -2.11
CA ALA A 83 -5.26 -9.85 -2.01
C ALA A 83 -6.07 -10.80 -2.92
N PRO A 84 -7.17 -11.42 -2.42
CA PRO A 84 -7.82 -11.17 -1.13
C PRO A 84 -6.98 -11.62 0.08
N ASP A 85 -7.10 -10.88 1.18
CA ASP A 85 -6.32 -11.14 2.40
C ASP A 85 -6.61 -12.56 2.91
N VAL A 86 -5.56 -13.37 2.99
CA VAL A 86 -5.60 -14.67 3.67
C VAL A 86 -5.17 -14.42 5.11
N ALA A 87 -5.93 -14.91 6.09
CA ALA A 87 -5.72 -14.59 7.51
C ALA A 87 -4.32 -14.93 8.05
N GLU A 88 -3.60 -15.82 7.37
CA GLU A 88 -2.25 -16.28 7.74
C GLU A 88 -1.12 -15.50 7.04
N GLU A 89 -1.45 -14.59 6.10
CA GLU A 89 -0.44 -13.88 5.33
C GLU A 89 0.13 -12.68 6.10
N LEU A 90 1.43 -12.72 6.34
CA LEU A 90 2.16 -11.65 7.01
C LEU A 90 2.42 -10.46 6.09
N TRP A 91 2.67 -9.29 6.68
CA TRP A 91 3.12 -8.13 5.92
C TRP A 91 4.56 -8.32 5.43
N HIS A 92 4.76 -8.11 4.14
CA HIS A 92 6.05 -8.20 3.48
C HIS A 92 6.59 -6.81 3.14
N PRO A 93 7.92 -6.60 3.23
CA PRO A 93 8.54 -5.38 2.73
C PRO A 93 8.41 -5.33 1.20
N ILE A 94 8.24 -4.13 0.61
CA ILE A 94 8.03 -4.01 -0.85
C ILE A 94 9.12 -4.65 -1.69
N ARG A 95 10.37 -4.70 -1.19
CA ARG A 95 11.49 -5.34 -1.88
C ARG A 95 11.25 -6.82 -2.18
N ALA A 96 10.52 -7.51 -1.29
CA ALA A 96 10.14 -8.92 -1.49
C ALA A 96 9.17 -9.10 -2.67
N LEU A 97 8.43 -8.05 -3.04
CA LEU A 97 7.56 -8.06 -4.22
C LEU A 97 8.33 -7.86 -5.53
N LEU A 98 9.44 -7.13 -5.47
CA LEU A 98 10.19 -6.68 -6.64
C LEU A 98 11.40 -7.58 -6.98
N GLY A 99 11.74 -8.52 -6.09
CA GLY A 99 12.82 -9.48 -6.33
C GLY A 99 14.23 -8.88 -6.27
N THR A 100 14.40 -7.73 -5.61
CA THR A 100 15.66 -7.01 -5.44
C THR A 100 16.19 -7.08 -4.01
#